data_AF-A0A1H1AGS4-F1
#
_entry.id   AF-A0A1H1AGS4-F1
#
_cell.length_a   1.000
_cell.length_b   1.000
_cell.length_c   1.000
_cell.angle_alpha   90.00
_cell.angle_beta   90.00
_cell.angle_gamma   90.00
#
_symmetry.space_group_name_H-M   'P 1'
#
loop_
_entity.id
_entity.type
_entity.pdbx_description
1 polymer ?
#
loop_
_entity_poly.entity_id
_entity_poly.type
_entity_poly.pdbx_seq_one_letter_code
_entity_poly.pdbx_strand_id
1 'polypeptide(L)' 'MEDAEAARGKLTDLARERTAVEQQLDELWERTRRTIREADGAGLNRREIAALARVSPQTVYKALGRGEQ' A
#
# COMPACT_ATOMS: atom_id res chain seq x y z
N MET A 1 -18.22 21.47 29.36
CA MET A 1 -17.18 20.46 29.67
C MET A 1 -17.49 19.15 28.93
N GLU A 2 -18.74 18.71 28.92
CA GLU A 2 -19.22 17.49 28.22
C GLU A 2 -18.90 17.43 26.71
N ASP A 3 -19.06 18.53 25.97
CA ASP A 3 -18.78 18.56 24.52
C ASP A 3 -17.29 18.35 24.17
N ALA A 4 -16.38 18.83 25.04
CA ALA A 4 -14.94 18.69 24.81
C ALA A 4 -14.46 17.25 25.06
N GLU A 5 -15.07 16.56 26.03
CA GLU A 5 -14.78 15.17 26.32
C GLU A 5 -15.32 14.25 25.21
N ALA A 6 -16.53 14.51 24.72
CA ALA A 6 -17.10 13.81 23.58
C ALA A 6 -16.25 14.03 22.30
N ALA A 7 -15.78 15.25 22.05
CA ALA A 7 -14.89 15.54 20.92
C ALA A 7 -13.55 14.80 21.03
N ARG A 8 -12.95 14.75 22.23
CA ARG A 8 -11.70 14.01 22.48
C ARG A 8 -11.88 12.51 22.25
N GLY A 9 -13.00 11.93 22.67
CA GLY A 9 -13.33 10.52 22.41
C GLY A 9 -13.35 10.22 20.91
N LYS A 10 -14.12 11.01 20.14
CA LYS A 10 -14.21 10.88 18.68
C LYS A 10 -12.85 10.98 17.97
N LEU A 11 -12.00 11.93 18.37
CA LEU A 11 -10.67 12.08 17.79
C LEU A 11 -9.76 10.89 18.11
N THR A 12 -9.90 10.31 19.31
CA THR A 12 -9.14 9.12 19.72
C THR A 12 -9.54 7.90 18.91
N ASP A 13 -10.84 7.70 18.70
CA ASP A 13 -11.34 6.59 17.89
C ASP A 13 -10.94 6.74 16.42
N LEU A 14 -11.03 7.95 15.86
CA LEU A 14 -10.55 8.24 14.51
C LEU A 14 -9.04 7.98 14.35
N ALA A 15 -8.24 8.31 15.36
CA ALA A 15 -6.80 8.02 15.34
C ALA A 15 -6.52 6.51 15.33
N ARG A 16 -7.31 5.71 16.07
CA ARG A 16 -7.20 4.24 16.06
C ARG A 16 -7.60 3.66 14.72
N GLU A 17 -8.71 4.12 14.14
CA GLU A 17 -9.15 3.72 12.81
C GLU A 17 -8.09 4.04 11.75
N ARG A 18 -7.50 5.24 11.80
CA ARG A 18 -6.40 5.64 10.92
C ARG A 18 -5.23 4.66 11.02
N THR A 19 -4.80 4.31 12.22
CA THR A 19 -3.70 3.34 12.41
C THR A 19 -4.06 1.95 11.88
N ALA A 20 -5.30 1.49 12.07
CA ALA A 20 -5.74 0.20 11.53
C ALA A 20 -5.74 0.20 9.99
N VAL A 21 -6.19 1.29 9.36
CA VAL A 21 -6.14 1.46 7.90
C VAL A 21 -4.70 1.51 7.39
N GLU A 22 -3.80 2.21 8.09
CA GLU A 22 -2.37 2.25 7.75
C GLU A 22 -1.76 0.84 7.76
N GLN A 23 -2.04 0.02 8.79
CA GLN A 23 -1.58 -1.36 8.85
C GLN A 23 -2.13 -2.23 7.70
N GLN A 24 -3.41 -2.09 7.37
CA GLN A 24 -4.02 -2.82 6.25
C GLN A 24 -3.40 -2.41 4.91
N LEU A 25 -3.06 -1.14 4.73
CA LEU A 25 -2.38 -0.65 3.54
C LEU A 25 -0.96 -1.21 3.43
N ASP A 26 -0.22 -1.28 4.53
CA ASP A 26 1.12 -1.89 4.57
C ASP A 26 1.07 -3.38 4.18
N GLU A 27 0.13 -4.14 4.73
CA GLU A 27 -0.07 -5.55 4.38
C GLU A 27 -0.48 -5.75 2.91
N LEU A 28 -1.34 -4.88 2.39
CA LEU A 28 -1.71 -4.89 0.98
C LEU A 28 -0.50 -4.60 0.10
N TRP A 29 0.34 -3.65 0.51
CA TRP A 29 1.54 -3.27 -0.22
C TRP A 29 2.61 -4.37 -0.21
N GLU A 30 2.79 -5.08 0.91
CA GLU A 30 3.66 -6.26 0.97
C GLU A 30 3.22 -7.36 0.01
N ARG A 31 1.91 -7.67 -0.01
CA ARG A 31 1.34 -8.63 -0.96
C ARG A 31 1.55 -8.19 -2.40
N THR A 32 1.31 -6.92 -2.70
CA THR A 32 1.53 -6.33 -4.03
C THR A 32 3.00 -6.44 -4.46
N ARG A 33 3.95 -6.12 -3.57
CA ARG A 33 5.39 -6.26 -3.83
C ARG A 33 5.80 -7.70 -4.09
N ARG A 34 5.22 -8.66 -3.36
CA ARG A 34 5.45 -10.08 -3.60
C ARG A 34 4.99 -10.50 -4.99
N THR A 35 3.76 -10.17 -5.38
CA THR A 35 3.23 -10.43 -6.73
C THR A 35 4.12 -9.83 -7.82
N ILE A 36 4.60 -8.59 -7.63
CA ILE A 36 5.51 -7.93 -8.56
C ILE A 36 6.82 -8.73 -8.73
N ARG A 37 7.44 -9.16 -7.63
CA ARG A 37 8.71 -9.91 -7.67
C ARG A 37 8.56 -11.31 -8.25
N GLU A 38 7.48 -12.01 -7.92
CA GLU A 38 7.19 -13.34 -8.47
C GLU A 38 6.99 -13.26 -9.99
N ALA A 39 6.26 -12.24 -10.46
CA ALA A 39 6.03 -12.03 -11.88
C ALA A 39 7.31 -11.59 -12.63
N ASP A 40 8.15 -10.75 -12.03
CA ASP A 40 9.48 -10.40 -12.58
C ASP A 40 10.39 -11.64 -12.67
N GLY A 41 10.41 -12.48 -11.63
CA GLY A 41 11.14 -13.75 -11.63
C GLY A 41 10.64 -14.76 -12.67
N ALA A 42 9.36 -14.68 -13.05
CA ALA A 42 8.77 -15.46 -14.14
C ALA A 42 9.04 -14.86 -15.54
N GLY A 43 9.74 -13.73 -15.63
CA GLY A 43 10.13 -13.10 -16.89
C GLY A 43 9.02 -12.28 -17.56
N LEU A 44 7.93 -11.95 -16.86
CA LEU A 44 6.88 -11.07 -17.39
C LEU A 44 7.43 -9.67 -17.63
N ASN A 45 6.92 -9.00 -18.67
CA ASN A 45 7.28 -7.61 -18.90
C ASN A 45 6.54 -6.68 -17.92
N ARG A 46 7.07 -5.48 -17.70
CA ARG A 46 6.54 -4.55 -16.70
C ARG A 46 5.07 -4.17 -16.88
N ARG A 47 4.55 -4.16 -18.12
CA ARG A 47 3.13 -3.87 -18.37
C ARG A 47 2.24 -5.03 -17.92
N GLU A 48 2.68 -6.26 -18.17
CA GLU A 48 1.99 -7.47 -17.71
C GLU A 48 2.01 -7.55 -16.18
N ILE A 49 3.15 -7.26 -15.55
CA ILE A 49 3.27 -7.20 -14.09
C ILE A 49 2.32 -6.13 -13.52
N ALA A 50 2.27 -4.94 -14.12
CA ALA A 50 1.39 -3.86 -13.67
C ALA A 50 -0.09 -4.26 -13.75
N ALA A 51 -0.50 -4.92 -14.84
CA ALA A 51 -1.85 -5.44 -15.01
C ALA A 51 -2.18 -6.52 -13.97
N LEU A 52 -1.26 -7.48 -13.76
CA LEU A 52 -1.43 -8.59 -12.80
C LEU A 52 -1.55 -8.08 -11.36
N ALA A 53 -0.63 -7.21 -10.95
CA ALA A 53 -0.60 -6.62 -9.61
C ALA A 53 -1.64 -5.50 -9.42
N ARG A 54 -2.40 -5.15 -10.47
CA ARG A 54 -3.41 -4.07 -10.48
C ARG A 54 -2.86 -2.72 -10.01
N VAL A 55 -1.68 -2.36 -10.49
CA VAL A 55 -0.98 -1.12 -10.14
C VAL A 55 -0.57 -0.35 -11.39
N SER A 56 -0.16 0.90 -11.20
CA SER A 56 0.46 1.66 -12.29
C SER A 56 1.81 1.03 -12.70
N PRO A 57 2.26 1.20 -13.96
CA PRO A 57 3.62 0.80 -14.34
C PRO A 57 4.70 1.44 -13.47
N GLN A 58 4.54 2.71 -13.09
CA GLN A 58 5.48 3.44 -12.21
C GLN A 58 5.67 2.75 -10.86
N THR A 59 4.60 2.18 -10.32
CA THR A 59 4.64 1.37 -9.10
C THR A 59 5.57 0.15 -9.27
N VAL A 60 5.47 -0.54 -10.41
CA VAL A 60 6.35 -1.68 -10.73
C VAL A 60 7.81 -1.24 -10.80
N TYR A 61 8.11 -0.10 -11.43
CA TYR A 61 9.47 0.46 -11.47
C TYR A 61 10.02 0.72 -10.07
N LYS A 62 9.24 1.40 -9.21
CA LYS A 62 9.63 1.67 -7.81
C LYS A 62 9.82 0.38 -7.01
N ALA A 63 8.92 -0.59 -7.17
CA ALA A 63 8.95 -1.84 -6.41
C ALA A 63 10.13 -2.76 -6.77
N LEU A 64 10.56 -2.75 -8.04
CA LEU A 64 11.68 -3.57 -8.52
C LEU A 64 13.05 -2.89 -8.37
N GLY A 65 13.10 -1.63 -7.93
CA GLY A 65 14.36 -0.97 -7.58
C GLY A 65 15.35 -0.77 -8.75
N ARG A 66 14.90 -0.87 -10.01
CA ARG A 66 15.70 -0.32 -11.13
C ARG A 66 15.48 1.18 -11.14
N GLY A 67 16.22 1.85 -10.26
CA GLY A 67 16.32 3.28 -10.20
C GLY A 67 16.61 3.86 -11.57
N GLU A 68 16.11 5.06 -11.78
CA GLU A 68 16.42 5.93 -12.91
C GLU A 68 17.93 5.87 -13.19
N GLN A 69 18.30 5.29 -14.33
CA GLN A 69 19.56 5.57 -15.03
C GLN A 69 19.22 6.52 -16.17
#